data_AF-A0A9E2B0T7-F1
#
_entry.id   AF-A0A9E2B0T7-F1
#
_cell.length_a   1.000
_cell.length_b   1.000
_cell.length_c   1.000
_cell.angle_alpha   90.00
_cell.angle_beta   90.00
_cell.angle_gamma   90.00
#
_symmetry.space_group_name_H-M   'P 1'
#
loop_
_entity.id
_entity.type
_entity.pdbx_description
1 polymer ?
#
loop_
_entity_poly.entity_id
_entity_poly.type
_entity_poly.pdbx_seq_one_letter_code
_entity_poly.pdbx_strand_id
1 'polypeptide(L)'
;MKKYIVYLGILAVGLLLGWILFGGSSKEETDHNHDAVTETNQMWTCSMHPQIMQPEAGDCPICGMDLIPSEAGADGLAVDEFKLTENAMALANIQTTVVGKGNVEGNTIKLSGKIAENEEANAVQVSYFSGRIERLNVSFTGEEVRKGQLLATIYSPELYAAQQELITAASLKESQPALYKAVRNKLKLWKLSENQINQIEETQKVKENFPVYATVSGTVAEKLVEQGDYIKQGQPLLKIANLNTVWGNFDVYENQIDLFKKGQEVMITTNA
;
A
#
# COMPACT_ATOMS: atom_id res chain seq x y z
N MET A 1 -108.86 -38.67 -22.77
CA MET A 1 -107.83 -39.64 -22.33
C MET A 1 -107.73 -40.94 -23.17
N LYS A 2 -108.53 -41.16 -24.23
CA LYS A 2 -108.43 -42.38 -25.09
C LYS A 2 -107.55 -42.24 -26.35
N LYS A 3 -107.12 -41.03 -26.74
CA LYS A 3 -106.31 -40.81 -27.95
C LYS A 3 -104.79 -41.00 -27.74
N TYR A 4 -104.27 -40.70 -26.55
CA TYR A 4 -102.84 -40.84 -26.23
C TYR A 4 -102.36 -42.29 -26.11
N ILE A 5 -103.25 -43.22 -25.73
CA ILE A 5 -102.95 -44.66 -25.65
C ILE A 5 -102.70 -45.26 -27.05
N VAL A 6 -103.41 -44.76 -28.07
CA VAL A 6 -103.24 -45.22 -29.46
C VAL A 6 -101.88 -44.80 -30.03
N TYR A 7 -101.42 -43.58 -29.72
CA TYR A 7 -100.11 -43.10 -30.18
C TYR A 7 -98.94 -43.83 -29.50
N LEU A 8 -99.08 -44.21 -28.22
CA LEU A 8 -98.09 -45.03 -27.51
C LEU A 8 -98.02 -46.47 -28.08
N GLY A 9 -99.16 -47.03 -28.48
CA GLY A 9 -99.20 -48.34 -29.14
C GLY A 9 -98.47 -48.37 -30.49
N ILE A 10 -98.64 -47.32 -31.31
CA ILE A 10 -97.97 -47.23 -32.63
C ILE A 10 -96.45 -47.08 -32.46
N LEU A 11 -95.98 -46.33 -31.45
CA LEU A 11 -94.56 -46.12 -31.18
C LEU A 11 -93.88 -47.40 -30.68
N ALA A 12 -94.55 -48.18 -29.83
CA ALA A 12 -94.03 -49.47 -29.36
C ALA A 12 -93.94 -50.50 -30.50
N VAL A 13 -94.94 -50.55 -31.39
CA VAL A 13 -94.92 -51.44 -32.58
C VAL A 13 -93.80 -51.04 -33.56
N GLY A 14 -93.54 -49.75 -33.74
CA GLY A 14 -92.45 -49.25 -34.58
C GLY A 14 -91.06 -49.63 -34.05
N LEU A 15 -90.82 -49.51 -32.74
CA LEU A 15 -89.56 -49.92 -32.10
C LEU A 15 -89.34 -51.43 -32.17
N LEU A 16 -90.41 -52.21 -32.02
CA LEU A 16 -90.35 -53.67 -32.05
C LEU A 16 -90.08 -54.18 -33.48
N LEU A 17 -90.69 -53.56 -34.50
CA LEU A 17 -90.39 -53.84 -35.91
C LEU A 17 -88.96 -53.41 -36.30
N GLY A 18 -88.47 -52.29 -35.78
CA GLY A 18 -87.09 -51.83 -36.02
C GLY A 18 -86.03 -52.79 -35.47
N TRP A 19 -86.27 -53.36 -34.28
CA TRP A 19 -85.35 -54.33 -33.69
C TRP A 19 -85.36 -55.69 -34.41
N ILE A 20 -86.51 -56.14 -34.91
CA ILE A 20 -86.63 -57.39 -35.69
C ILE A 20 -85.97 -57.26 -37.08
N LEU A 21 -86.01 -56.09 -37.72
CA LEU A 21 -85.44 -55.90 -39.06
C LEU A 21 -83.92 -55.62 -39.08
N PHE A 22 -83.35 -55.09 -38.00
CA PHE A 22 -81.93 -54.72 -37.94
C PHE A 22 -81.11 -55.44 -36.85
N GLY A 23 -81.75 -56.28 -36.02
CA GLY A 23 -81.11 -57.01 -34.93
C GLY A 23 -80.56 -58.37 -35.34
N GLY A 24 -79.51 -58.42 -36.17
CA GLY A 24 -78.76 -59.66 -36.39
C GLY A 24 -77.79 -59.67 -37.56
N SER A 25 -76.53 -59.32 -37.32
CA SER A 25 -75.41 -59.79 -38.15
C SER A 25 -74.13 -59.97 -37.33
N SER A 26 -73.65 -61.20 -37.31
CA SER A 26 -72.43 -61.72 -36.67
C SER A 26 -71.23 -61.83 -37.65
N LYS A 27 -70.00 -61.81 -37.09
CA LYS A 27 -68.65 -62.14 -37.65
C LYS A 27 -68.00 -61.07 -38.56
N GLU A 28 -66.70 -60.76 -38.46
CA GLU A 28 -65.50 -61.61 -38.26
C GLU A 28 -64.40 -60.94 -37.41
N GLU A 29 -63.58 -61.76 -36.75
CA GLU A 29 -62.35 -61.38 -36.03
C GLU A 29 -61.18 -61.10 -37.00
N THR A 30 -60.38 -60.09 -36.68
CA THR A 30 -58.99 -59.96 -37.12
C THR A 30 -58.12 -59.77 -35.88
N ASP A 31 -57.22 -60.74 -35.68
CA ASP A 31 -56.26 -60.84 -34.58
C ASP A 31 -55.12 -59.81 -34.75
N HIS A 32 -54.89 -58.97 -33.74
CA HIS A 32 -53.72 -58.10 -33.63
C HIS A 32 -53.12 -58.25 -32.21
N ASN A 33 -52.04 -59.02 -32.15
CA ASN A 33 -51.20 -59.23 -30.97
C ASN A 33 -50.45 -57.93 -30.60
N HIS A 34 -50.60 -57.46 -29.36
CA HIS A 34 -49.79 -56.40 -28.78
C HIS A 34 -49.08 -56.94 -27.53
N ASP A 35 -47.84 -57.43 -27.73
CA ASP A 35 -46.87 -57.55 -26.66
C ASP A 35 -46.47 -56.14 -26.19
N ALA A 36 -46.73 -55.85 -24.92
CA ALA A 36 -46.39 -54.59 -24.27
C ALA A 36 -44.90 -54.58 -23.91
N VAL A 37 -44.18 -53.56 -24.38
CA VAL A 37 -42.86 -53.18 -23.86
C VAL A 37 -42.99 -51.80 -23.21
N THR A 38 -42.68 -51.76 -21.92
CA THR A 38 -42.48 -50.56 -21.10
C THR A 38 -41.59 -49.54 -21.79
N GLU A 39 -42.12 -48.37 -22.13
CA GLU A 39 -41.33 -47.20 -22.56
C GLU A 39 -40.58 -46.61 -21.37
N THR A 40 -39.28 -46.85 -21.32
CA THR A 40 -38.33 -45.90 -20.76
C THR A 40 -38.23 -44.72 -21.73
N ASN A 41 -38.57 -43.51 -21.29
CA ASN A 41 -38.46 -42.27 -22.07
C ASN A 41 -36.97 -41.93 -22.33
N GLN A 42 -36.33 -42.72 -23.19
CA GLN A 42 -34.90 -42.70 -23.46
C GLN A 42 -34.62 -41.77 -24.64
N MET A 43 -34.15 -40.56 -24.33
CA MET A 43 -33.75 -39.58 -25.35
C MET A 43 -32.38 -39.93 -25.93
N TRP A 44 -32.14 -39.63 -27.21
CA TRP A 44 -30.93 -39.91 -27.97
C TRP A 44 -30.26 -38.61 -28.41
N THR A 45 -28.93 -38.55 -28.35
CA THR A 45 -28.13 -37.34 -28.61
C THR A 45 -26.89 -37.64 -29.48
N CYS A 46 -26.39 -36.64 -30.21
CA CYS A 46 -25.19 -36.77 -31.05
C CYS A 46 -23.94 -36.33 -30.26
N SER A 47 -22.92 -37.18 -30.19
CA SER A 47 -21.64 -36.89 -29.48
C SER A 47 -20.96 -35.58 -29.89
N MET A 48 -21.15 -35.15 -31.15
CA MET A 48 -20.62 -33.87 -31.66
C MET A 48 -21.61 -32.72 -31.65
N HIS A 49 -22.92 -33.00 -31.57
CA HIS A 49 -23.97 -31.98 -31.55
C HIS A 49 -24.95 -32.27 -30.41
N PRO A 50 -24.54 -32.07 -29.14
CA PRO A 50 -25.32 -32.51 -27.98
C PRO A 50 -26.67 -31.79 -27.82
N GLN A 51 -26.90 -30.74 -28.61
CA GLN A 51 -28.15 -29.96 -28.68
C GLN A 51 -29.28 -30.70 -29.41
N ILE A 52 -28.96 -31.74 -30.20
CA ILE A 52 -29.96 -32.58 -30.86
C ILE A 52 -30.38 -33.68 -29.89
N MET A 53 -31.64 -33.63 -29.43
CA MET A 53 -32.25 -34.63 -28.55
C MET A 53 -33.48 -35.20 -29.25
N GLN A 54 -33.46 -36.49 -29.59
CA GLN A 54 -34.56 -37.18 -30.28
C GLN A 54 -35.10 -38.33 -29.41
N PRO A 55 -36.40 -38.66 -29.52
CA PRO A 55 -36.99 -39.75 -28.73
C PRO A 55 -36.63 -41.16 -29.26
N GLU A 56 -36.03 -41.25 -30.45
CA GLU A 56 -35.71 -42.51 -31.11
C GLU A 56 -34.25 -42.54 -31.61
N ALA A 57 -33.71 -43.75 -31.81
CA ALA A 57 -32.40 -43.94 -32.42
C ALA A 57 -32.45 -43.58 -33.91
N GLY A 58 -31.42 -42.89 -34.40
CA GLY A 58 -31.34 -42.46 -35.79
C GLY A 58 -30.09 -41.66 -36.09
N ASP A 59 -30.00 -41.07 -37.27
CA ASP A 59 -28.83 -40.28 -37.68
C ASP A 59 -29.00 -38.81 -37.26
N CYS A 60 -27.90 -38.20 -36.83
CA CYS A 60 -27.88 -36.76 -36.53
C CYS A 60 -28.16 -35.95 -37.81
N PRO A 61 -29.20 -35.10 -37.87
CA PRO A 61 -29.56 -34.34 -39.07
C PRO A 61 -28.54 -33.26 -39.46
N ILE A 62 -27.58 -32.96 -38.58
CA ILE A 62 -26.51 -31.99 -38.85
C ILE A 62 -25.28 -32.66 -39.47
N CYS A 63 -24.84 -33.80 -38.92
CA CYS A 63 -23.57 -34.41 -39.29
C CYS A 63 -23.67 -35.85 -39.81
N GLY A 64 -24.86 -36.44 -39.81
CA GLY A 64 -25.13 -37.78 -40.35
C GLY A 64 -24.47 -38.92 -39.58
N MET A 65 -24.10 -38.72 -38.32
CA MET A 65 -23.57 -39.78 -37.45
C MET A 65 -24.68 -40.29 -36.53
N ASP A 66 -24.65 -41.58 -36.18
CA ASP A 66 -25.61 -42.24 -35.32
C ASP A 66 -25.77 -41.53 -33.96
N LEU A 67 -27.02 -41.30 -33.57
CA LEU A 67 -27.37 -40.81 -32.25
C LEU A 67 -27.13 -41.91 -31.21
N ILE A 68 -26.62 -41.52 -30.05
CA ILE A 68 -26.34 -42.39 -28.90
C ILE A 68 -27.35 -42.10 -27.78
N PRO A 69 -27.71 -43.08 -26.93
CA PRO A 69 -28.67 -42.84 -25.86
C PRO A 69 -28.11 -41.81 -24.86
N SER A 70 -28.91 -40.78 -24.55
CA SER A 70 -28.58 -39.70 -23.62
C SER A 70 -28.77 -40.17 -22.19
N GLU A 71 -27.67 -40.21 -21.42
CA GLU A 71 -27.69 -40.59 -19.99
C GLU A 71 -28.18 -39.46 -19.07
N ALA A 72 -28.42 -38.26 -19.60
CA ALA A 72 -28.81 -37.08 -18.84
C ALA A 72 -30.30 -36.75 -19.04
N GLY A 73 -31.16 -37.37 -18.24
CA GLY A 73 -32.54 -36.89 -18.08
C GLY A 73 -32.55 -35.47 -17.50
N ALA A 74 -33.25 -34.56 -18.16
CA ALA A 74 -33.45 -33.17 -17.75
C ALA A 74 -34.59 -33.00 -16.71
N ASP A 75 -35.03 -34.10 -16.09
CA ASP A 75 -36.12 -34.06 -15.13
C ASP A 75 -35.68 -33.38 -13.82
N GLY A 76 -36.35 -32.27 -13.50
CA GLY A 76 -36.22 -31.57 -12.22
C GLY A 76 -35.26 -30.37 -12.18
N LEU A 77 -34.73 -29.91 -13.32
CA LEU A 77 -33.86 -28.72 -13.38
C LEU A 77 -34.67 -27.42 -13.50
N ALA A 78 -34.24 -26.37 -12.82
CA ALA A 78 -34.77 -25.01 -13.03
C ALA A 78 -34.31 -24.43 -14.37
N VAL A 79 -34.98 -23.36 -14.84
CA VAL A 79 -34.70 -22.73 -16.15
C VAL A 79 -33.24 -22.27 -16.32
N ASP A 80 -32.56 -21.93 -15.22
CA ASP A 80 -31.16 -21.47 -15.20
C ASP A 80 -30.17 -22.55 -14.72
N GLU A 81 -30.60 -23.81 -14.67
CA GLU A 81 -29.76 -24.94 -14.25
C GLU A 81 -29.48 -25.88 -15.42
N PHE A 82 -28.22 -26.31 -15.54
CA PHE A 82 -27.82 -27.35 -16.47
C PHE A 82 -26.99 -28.38 -15.72
N LYS A 83 -27.11 -29.64 -16.14
CA LYS A 83 -26.40 -30.77 -15.54
C LYS A 83 -25.31 -31.25 -16.49
N LEU A 84 -24.11 -31.45 -15.96
CA LEU A 84 -22.98 -32.03 -16.68
C LEU A 84 -22.61 -33.38 -16.07
N THR A 85 -22.17 -34.31 -16.91
CA THR A 85 -21.57 -35.57 -16.46
C THR A 85 -20.15 -35.32 -15.94
N GLU A 86 -19.62 -36.22 -15.11
CA GLU A 86 -18.25 -36.09 -14.58
C GLU A 86 -17.21 -35.99 -15.69
N ASN A 87 -17.36 -36.78 -16.77
CA ASN A 87 -16.49 -36.72 -17.94
C ASN A 87 -16.61 -35.36 -18.67
N ALA A 88 -17.81 -34.81 -18.79
CA ALA A 88 -18.02 -33.50 -19.41
C ALA A 88 -17.41 -32.37 -18.57
N MET A 89 -17.52 -32.43 -17.23
CA MET A 89 -16.86 -31.47 -16.34
C MET A 89 -15.34 -31.57 -16.42
N ALA A 90 -14.79 -32.79 -16.52
CA ALA A 90 -13.36 -33.03 -16.64
C ALA A 90 -12.81 -32.55 -18.00
N LEU A 91 -13.49 -32.85 -19.11
CA LEU A 91 -13.13 -32.36 -20.45
C LEU A 91 -13.25 -30.84 -20.57
N ALA A 92 -14.25 -30.25 -19.90
CA ALA A 92 -14.43 -28.79 -19.84
C ALA A 92 -13.48 -28.12 -18.84
N ASN A 93 -12.69 -28.88 -18.08
CA ASN A 93 -11.74 -28.40 -17.08
C ASN A 93 -12.35 -27.36 -16.11
N ILE A 94 -13.54 -27.65 -15.59
CA ILE A 94 -14.29 -26.72 -14.75
C ILE A 94 -13.57 -26.54 -13.41
N GLN A 95 -13.27 -25.29 -13.06
CA GLN A 95 -12.71 -24.90 -11.77
C GLN A 95 -13.74 -24.07 -11.00
N THR A 96 -13.91 -24.36 -9.72
CA THR A 96 -14.83 -23.64 -8.84
C THR A 96 -14.07 -23.02 -7.69
N THR A 97 -14.60 -21.92 -7.15
CA THR A 97 -14.10 -21.31 -5.92
C THR A 97 -15.29 -20.96 -5.04
N VAL A 98 -15.13 -21.12 -3.73
CA VAL A 98 -16.20 -20.80 -2.77
C VAL A 98 -16.24 -19.29 -2.57
N VAL A 99 -17.39 -18.68 -2.79
CA VAL A 99 -17.59 -17.25 -2.53
C VAL A 99 -17.63 -17.01 -1.02
N GLY A 100 -16.79 -16.08 -0.55
CA GLY A 100 -16.71 -15.73 0.87
C GLY A 100 -16.42 -14.25 1.07
N LYS A 101 -16.58 -13.79 2.32
CA LYS A 101 -16.08 -12.48 2.76
C LYS A 101 -14.64 -12.64 3.22
N GLY A 102 -13.71 -11.97 2.57
CA GLY A 102 -12.32 -11.86 2.99
C GLY A 102 -11.86 -10.41 2.89
N ASN A 103 -10.86 -10.03 3.69
CA ASN A 103 -10.10 -8.82 3.39
C ASN A 103 -9.32 -9.10 2.11
N VAL A 104 -9.41 -8.19 1.14
CA VAL A 104 -8.60 -8.27 -0.08
C VAL A 104 -7.17 -7.91 0.31
N GLU A 105 -6.38 -8.92 0.72
CA GLU A 105 -4.93 -8.83 0.81
C GLU A 105 -4.39 -8.67 -0.61
N GLY A 106 -4.12 -7.44 -1.02
CA GLY A 106 -3.67 -7.19 -2.40
C GLY A 106 -3.72 -5.75 -2.85
N ASN A 107 -4.38 -4.83 -2.12
CA ASN A 107 -4.35 -3.42 -2.46
C ASN A 107 -3.04 -2.76 -1.96
N THR A 108 -1.92 -3.30 -2.42
CA THR A 108 -0.59 -2.74 -2.18
C THR A 108 -0.38 -1.57 -3.14
N ILE A 109 -0.36 -0.36 -2.59
CA ILE A 109 -0.07 0.84 -3.37
C ILE A 109 1.44 1.02 -3.37
N LYS A 110 2.04 0.99 -4.56
CA LYS A 110 3.45 1.32 -4.73
C LYS A 110 3.57 2.83 -4.89
N LEU A 111 4.28 3.45 -3.96
CA LEU A 111 4.62 4.86 -4.03
C LEU A 111 6.09 5.00 -4.40
N SER A 112 6.36 5.97 -5.27
CA SER A 112 7.71 6.42 -5.54
C SER A 112 8.04 7.58 -4.61
N GLY A 113 9.29 7.67 -4.19
CA GLY A 113 9.70 8.66 -3.22
C GLY A 113 11.21 8.85 -3.20
N LYS A 114 11.65 9.71 -2.29
CA LYS A 114 13.06 10.06 -2.09
C LYS A 114 13.37 10.02 -0.60
N ILE A 115 14.57 9.55 -0.28
CA ILE A 115 15.13 9.69 1.07
C ILE A 115 15.72 11.09 1.16
N ALA A 116 15.26 11.85 2.15
CA ALA A 116 15.70 13.20 2.44
C ALA A 116 16.35 13.27 3.82
N GLU A 117 17.19 14.29 4.01
CA GLU A 117 17.76 14.60 5.32
C GLU A 117 16.64 14.90 6.34
N ASN A 118 16.80 14.42 7.57
CA ASN A 118 15.91 14.81 8.65
C ASN A 118 16.25 16.24 9.11
N GLU A 119 15.46 17.22 8.66
CA GLU A 119 15.69 18.64 8.99
C GLU A 119 15.56 18.94 10.48
N GLU A 120 14.77 18.16 11.24
CA GLU A 120 14.66 18.31 12.70
C GLU A 120 15.94 17.90 13.44
N ALA A 121 16.71 16.99 12.85
CA ALA A 121 17.97 16.52 13.42
C ALA A 121 19.19 17.30 12.92
N ASN A 122 18.98 18.28 12.03
CA ASN A 122 20.03 19.15 11.53
C ASN A 122 20.40 20.21 12.58
N ALA A 123 21.69 20.49 12.69
CA ALA A 123 22.21 21.52 13.59
C ALA A 123 23.12 22.47 12.83
N VAL A 124 23.00 23.76 13.14
CA VAL A 124 23.89 24.79 12.58
C VAL A 124 24.95 25.13 13.62
N GLN A 125 26.21 24.90 13.26
CA GLN A 125 27.34 25.32 14.08
C GLN A 125 27.65 26.79 13.80
N VAL A 126 27.50 27.62 14.82
CA VAL A 126 27.80 29.06 14.77
C VAL A 126 29.10 29.39 15.50
N SER A 127 29.67 30.56 15.20
CA SER A 127 30.73 31.13 16.02
C SER A 127 30.19 31.89 17.23
N TYR A 128 30.88 31.77 18.37
CA TYR A 128 30.57 32.51 19.59
C TYR A 128 31.26 33.87 19.68
N PHE A 129 32.18 34.18 18.77
CA PHE A 129 32.96 35.41 18.78
C PHE A 129 33.33 35.84 17.35
N SER A 130 33.56 37.13 17.17
CA SER A 130 33.96 37.70 15.88
C SER A 130 35.46 37.53 15.64
N GLY A 131 35.86 37.32 14.40
CA GLY A 131 37.27 37.14 14.06
C GLY A 131 37.52 36.59 12.66
N ARG A 132 38.80 36.38 12.34
CA ARG A 132 39.23 35.73 11.09
C ARG A 132 39.47 34.25 11.31
N ILE A 133 38.99 33.41 10.40
CA ILE A 133 39.28 31.97 10.42
C ILE A 133 40.74 31.77 9.99
N GLU A 134 41.61 31.42 10.93
CA GLU A 134 43.02 31.14 10.65
C GLU A 134 43.22 29.75 10.06
N ARG A 135 42.46 28.77 10.56
CA ARG A 135 42.51 27.39 10.08
C ARG A 135 41.14 26.75 10.20
N LEU A 136 40.69 26.12 9.13
CA LEU A 136 39.48 25.31 9.10
C LEU A 136 39.92 23.84 9.02
N ASN A 137 39.50 23.02 10.00
CA ASN A 137 39.84 21.60 10.05
C ASN A 137 38.93 20.74 9.18
N VAL A 138 37.71 21.22 8.88
CA VAL A 138 36.75 20.53 8.03
C VAL A 138 37.01 20.91 6.59
N SER A 139 37.30 19.92 5.76
CA SER A 139 37.80 20.16 4.40
C SER A 139 36.69 20.18 3.36
N PHE A 140 35.67 19.32 3.49
CA PHE A 140 34.64 19.12 2.48
C PHE A 140 33.27 18.72 3.05
N THR A 141 32.21 18.88 2.24
CA THR A 141 30.86 18.41 2.55
C THR A 141 30.79 16.88 2.46
N GLY A 142 30.15 16.23 3.42
CA GLY A 142 30.11 14.77 3.55
C GLY A 142 31.11 14.24 4.59
N GLU A 143 31.97 15.09 5.15
CA GLU A 143 32.88 14.71 6.24
C GLU A 143 32.11 14.43 7.53
N GLU A 144 32.47 13.36 8.25
CA GLU A 144 31.92 13.07 9.57
C GLU A 144 32.56 13.94 10.65
N VAL A 145 31.73 14.50 11.52
CA VAL A 145 32.11 15.33 12.65
C VAL A 145 31.59 14.72 13.93
N ARG A 146 32.45 14.65 14.95
CA ARG A 146 32.07 14.20 16.30
C ARG A 146 31.90 15.39 17.23
N LYS A 147 30.95 15.31 18.16
CA LYS A 147 30.82 16.28 19.26
C LYS A 147 32.15 16.43 19.99
N GLY A 148 32.60 17.67 20.15
CA GLY A 148 33.89 18.02 20.76
C GLY A 148 35.07 18.04 19.79
N GLN A 149 34.90 17.68 18.51
CA GLN A 149 35.94 17.80 17.49
C GLN A 149 36.28 19.27 17.22
N LEU A 150 37.57 19.55 17.03
CA LEU A 150 38.04 20.88 16.63
C LEU A 150 37.66 21.15 15.17
N LEU A 151 36.83 22.16 14.94
CA LEU A 151 36.33 22.54 13.62
C LEU A 151 37.14 23.66 12.99
N ALA A 152 37.49 24.67 13.76
CA ALA A 152 38.25 25.81 13.29
C ALA A 152 39.08 26.44 14.42
N THR A 153 40.12 27.17 14.05
CA THR A 153 40.78 28.14 14.93
C THR A 153 40.61 29.53 14.37
N ILE A 154 40.17 30.45 15.23
CA ILE A 154 39.78 31.80 14.84
C ILE A 154 40.62 32.81 15.61
N TYR A 155 41.19 33.76 14.88
CA TYR A 155 41.85 34.92 15.45
C TYR A 155 40.82 36.02 15.73
N SER A 156 40.66 36.38 17.01
CA SER A 156 39.73 37.44 17.44
C SER A 156 40.48 38.63 18.00
N PRO A 157 40.54 39.77 17.28
CA PRO A 157 41.18 40.99 17.78
C PRO A 157 40.54 41.50 19.07
N GLU A 158 39.22 41.35 19.20
CA GLU A 158 38.46 41.81 20.38
C GLU A 158 38.84 41.03 21.64
N LEU A 159 38.95 39.70 21.54
CA LEU A 159 39.38 38.87 22.65
C LEU A 159 40.88 39.04 22.95
N TYR A 160 41.70 39.29 21.94
CA TYR A 160 43.12 39.60 22.13
C TYR A 160 43.29 40.91 22.93
N ALA A 161 42.63 41.98 22.51
CA ALA A 161 42.69 43.28 23.20
C ALA A 161 42.19 43.17 24.64
N ALA A 162 41.08 42.44 24.87
CA ALA A 162 40.52 42.26 26.19
C ALA A 162 41.45 41.47 27.15
N GLN A 163 42.22 40.51 26.64
CA GLN A 163 43.25 39.83 27.44
C GLN A 163 44.40 40.77 27.80
N GLN A 164 44.87 41.59 26.86
CA GLN A 164 45.93 42.56 27.11
C GLN A 164 45.50 43.61 28.16
N GLU A 165 44.24 44.06 28.09
CA GLU A 165 43.64 44.91 29.12
C GLU A 165 43.66 44.24 30.50
N LEU A 166 43.29 42.94 30.59
CA LEU A 166 43.32 42.20 31.86
C LEU A 166 44.73 42.08 32.43
N ILE A 167 45.70 41.71 31.59
CA ILE A 167 47.11 41.55 32.02
C ILE A 167 47.66 42.90 32.55
N THR A 168 47.34 44.00 31.85
CA THR A 168 47.74 45.34 32.27
C THR A 168 47.02 45.77 33.56
N ALA A 169 45.73 45.47 33.70
CA ALA A 169 44.99 45.78 34.92
C ALA A 169 45.43 44.91 36.11
N ALA A 170 45.89 43.69 35.86
CA ALA A 170 46.41 42.78 36.88
C ALA A 170 47.72 43.28 37.49
N SER A 171 48.59 43.95 36.72
CA SER A 171 49.80 44.57 37.28
C SER A 171 49.50 45.79 38.16
N LEU A 172 48.35 46.44 37.96
CA LEU A 172 47.84 47.56 38.75
C LEU A 172 46.90 47.12 39.88
N LYS A 173 46.84 45.83 40.22
CA LYS A 173 45.89 45.28 41.19
C LYS A 173 46.00 45.89 42.58
N GLU A 174 47.23 46.20 43.02
CA GLU A 174 47.49 46.83 44.32
C GLU A 174 47.22 48.34 44.30
N SER A 175 47.59 49.03 43.21
CA SER A 175 47.46 50.49 43.10
C SER A 175 46.05 50.95 42.70
N GLN A 176 45.33 50.15 41.90
CA GLN A 176 44.00 50.46 41.36
C GLN A 176 43.07 49.23 41.40
N PRO A 177 42.65 48.77 42.59
CA PRO A 177 41.83 47.55 42.75
C PRO A 177 40.45 47.65 42.09
N ALA A 178 39.90 48.87 41.97
CA ALA A 178 38.61 49.10 41.30
C ALA A 178 38.70 48.85 39.78
N LEU A 179 39.79 49.29 39.14
CA LEU A 179 40.02 49.08 37.71
C LEU A 179 40.18 47.59 37.39
N TYR A 180 40.99 46.88 38.18
CA TYR A 180 41.16 45.43 38.06
C TYR A 180 39.83 44.68 38.13
N LYS A 181 39.00 44.99 39.15
CA LYS A 181 37.68 44.37 39.30
C LYS A 181 36.75 44.68 38.11
N ALA A 182 36.79 45.90 37.57
CA ALA A 182 35.98 46.29 36.42
C ALA A 182 36.34 45.52 35.15
N VAL A 183 37.64 45.41 34.83
CA VAL A 183 38.13 44.65 33.67
C VAL A 183 37.83 43.15 33.84
N ARG A 184 38.03 42.62 35.05
CA ARG A 184 37.68 41.22 35.33
C ARG A 184 36.19 40.96 35.16
N ASN A 185 35.33 41.86 35.62
CA ASN A 185 33.89 41.75 35.42
C ASN A 185 33.49 41.88 33.93
N LYS A 186 34.16 42.74 33.15
CA LYS A 186 33.95 42.85 31.69
C LYS A 186 34.12 41.49 31.00
N LEU A 187 35.19 40.75 31.31
CA LEU A 187 35.41 39.41 30.76
C LEU A 187 34.38 38.37 31.24
N LYS A 188 33.90 38.47 32.48
CA LYS A 188 32.80 37.61 32.98
C LYS A 188 31.49 37.88 32.22
N LEU A 189 31.20 39.14 31.90
CA LEU A 189 30.04 39.51 31.08
C LEU A 189 30.13 38.92 29.67
N TRP A 190 31.35 38.75 29.16
CA TRP A 190 31.64 38.04 27.90
C TRP A 190 31.63 36.50 28.03
N LYS A 191 31.12 35.97 29.16
CA LYS A 191 30.94 34.55 29.44
C LYS A 191 32.24 33.74 29.53
N LEU A 192 33.40 34.39 29.72
CA LEU A 192 34.62 33.66 30.09
C LEU A 192 34.46 33.10 31.52
N SER A 193 34.86 31.84 31.71
CA SER A 193 34.86 31.22 33.03
C SER A 193 35.96 31.82 33.91
N GLU A 194 35.76 31.82 35.24
CA GLU A 194 36.80 32.23 36.19
C GLU A 194 38.12 31.49 35.97
N ASN A 195 38.05 30.20 35.62
CA ASN A 195 39.24 29.40 35.33
C ASN A 195 40.00 29.92 34.12
N GLN A 196 39.30 30.30 33.04
CA GLN A 196 39.94 30.90 31.86
C GLN A 196 40.57 32.26 32.20
N ILE A 197 39.87 33.10 32.98
CA ILE A 197 40.36 34.41 33.42
C ILE A 197 41.62 34.24 34.28
N ASN A 198 41.59 33.33 35.26
CA ASN A 198 42.75 33.02 36.11
C ASN A 198 43.93 32.52 35.29
N GLN A 199 43.71 31.63 34.32
CA GLN A 199 44.78 31.15 33.44
C GLN A 199 45.42 32.29 32.64
N ILE A 200 44.64 33.27 32.16
CA ILE A 200 45.20 34.44 31.45
C ILE A 200 46.07 35.27 32.39
N GLU A 201 45.61 35.50 33.64
CA GLU A 201 46.39 36.23 34.66
C GLU A 201 47.68 35.50 35.04
N GLU A 202 47.62 34.18 35.26
CA GLU A 202 48.76 33.35 35.68
C GLU A 202 49.81 33.21 34.57
N THR A 203 49.37 32.99 33.33
CA THR A 203 50.30 32.77 32.21
C THR A 203 50.91 34.06 31.69
N GLN A 204 50.28 35.22 31.95
CA GLN A 204 50.63 36.53 31.40
C GLN A 204 50.82 36.53 29.87
N LYS A 205 50.21 35.56 29.17
CA LYS A 205 50.32 35.40 27.73
C LYS A 205 48.93 35.45 27.12
N VAL A 206 48.77 36.36 26.17
CA VAL A 206 47.57 36.49 25.36
C VAL A 206 47.45 35.29 24.40
N LYS A 207 46.24 34.77 24.25
CA LYS A 207 45.90 33.79 23.22
C LYS A 207 45.37 34.52 22.00
N GLU A 208 46.03 34.29 20.86
CA GLU A 208 45.62 34.86 19.57
C GLU A 208 44.51 34.01 18.94
N ASN A 209 44.66 32.68 18.98
CA ASN A 209 43.80 31.74 18.28
C ASN A 209 42.88 30.99 19.25
N PHE A 210 41.59 31.04 18.97
CA PHE A 210 40.55 30.40 19.76
C PHE A 210 39.97 29.20 19.03
N PRO A 211 39.95 28.01 19.64
CA PRO A 211 39.35 26.83 19.04
C PRO A 211 37.82 26.92 19.04
N VAL A 212 37.20 26.56 17.92
CA VAL A 212 35.76 26.31 17.82
C VAL A 212 35.55 24.81 17.73
N TYR A 213 34.80 24.27 18.70
CA TYR A 213 34.49 22.84 18.78
C TYR A 213 33.08 22.55 18.31
N ALA A 214 32.87 21.34 17.77
CA ALA A 214 31.56 20.84 17.39
C ALA A 214 30.66 20.62 18.61
N THR A 215 29.45 21.17 18.58
CA THR A 215 28.45 20.99 19.65
C THR A 215 27.63 19.69 19.50
N VAL A 216 27.57 19.16 18.29
CA VAL A 216 26.85 17.94 17.91
C VAL A 216 27.73 17.00 17.08
N SER A 217 27.31 15.75 16.95
CA SER A 217 27.89 14.80 16.00
C SER A 217 26.99 14.67 14.77
N GLY A 218 27.57 14.43 13.59
CA GLY A 218 26.83 14.21 12.34
C GLY A 218 27.75 14.37 11.13
N THR A 219 27.16 14.55 9.96
CA THR A 219 27.84 14.71 8.68
C THR A 219 27.72 16.14 8.20
N VAL A 220 28.78 16.73 7.66
CA VAL A 220 28.76 18.11 7.15
C VAL A 220 27.90 18.18 5.89
N ALA A 221 26.70 18.72 5.99
CA ALA A 221 25.80 18.91 4.85
C ALA A 221 26.26 20.10 4.01
N GLU A 222 26.55 21.23 4.66
CA GLU A 222 26.95 22.46 3.98
C GLU A 222 28.10 23.13 4.73
N LYS A 223 29.08 23.63 3.96
CA LYS A 223 30.19 24.43 4.46
C LYS A 223 29.96 25.88 4.02
N LEU A 224 29.74 26.78 5.00
CA LEU A 224 29.32 28.17 4.75
C LEU A 224 30.47 29.17 4.88
N VAL A 225 31.65 28.72 5.28
CA VAL A 225 32.84 29.54 5.48
C VAL A 225 34.08 28.82 4.96
N GLU A 226 35.06 29.59 4.54
CA GLU A 226 36.38 29.12 4.12
C GLU A 226 37.48 29.66 5.03
N GLN A 227 38.66 29.04 4.95
CA GLN A 227 39.83 29.54 5.64
C GLN A 227 40.19 30.94 5.13
N GLY A 228 40.43 31.88 6.04
CA GLY A 228 40.68 33.29 5.75
C GLY A 228 39.47 34.20 5.87
N ASP A 229 38.25 33.65 5.92
CA ASP A 229 37.03 34.44 6.06
C ASP A 229 36.97 35.20 7.38
N TYR A 230 36.37 36.39 7.33
CA TYR A 230 36.04 37.16 8.51
C TYR A 230 34.59 36.89 8.90
N ILE A 231 34.39 36.48 10.15
CA ILE A 231 33.09 36.09 10.66
C ILE A 231 32.66 36.95 11.85
N LYS A 232 31.34 37.01 12.06
CA LYS A 232 30.72 37.68 13.20
C LYS A 232 30.25 36.66 14.24
N GLN A 233 30.09 37.13 15.47
CA GLN A 233 29.37 36.36 16.50
C GLN A 233 27.96 35.97 16.00
N GLY A 234 27.61 34.70 16.13
CA GLY A 234 26.35 34.12 15.67
C GLY A 234 26.34 33.74 14.18
N GLN A 235 27.40 34.03 13.43
CA GLN A 235 27.47 33.64 12.02
C GLN A 235 27.58 32.11 11.88
N PRO A 236 26.74 31.48 11.03
CA PRO A 236 26.85 30.07 10.68
C PRO A 236 28.20 29.74 10.03
N LEU A 237 28.83 28.65 10.48
CA LEU A 237 30.07 28.12 9.93
C LEU A 237 29.81 26.85 9.11
N LEU A 238 29.10 25.90 9.72
CA LEU A 238 28.82 24.59 9.14
C LEU A 238 27.37 24.21 9.44
N LYS A 239 26.73 23.52 8.50
CA LYS A 239 25.48 22.79 8.72
C LYS A 239 25.81 21.32 8.86
N ILE A 240 25.45 20.73 9.99
CA ILE A 240 25.71 19.34 10.33
C ILE A 240 24.37 18.60 10.32
N ALA A 241 24.25 17.60 9.46
CA ALA A 241 23.07 16.73 9.35
C ALA A 241 23.31 15.42 10.10
N ASN A 242 22.30 14.95 10.83
CA ASN A 242 22.35 13.64 11.48
C ASN A 242 21.68 12.59 10.61
N LEU A 243 22.49 11.85 9.84
CA LEU A 243 22.02 10.83 8.90
C LEU A 243 21.61 9.50 9.55
N ASN A 244 21.67 9.38 10.88
CA ASN A 244 21.13 8.20 11.58
C ASN A 244 19.60 8.12 11.51
N THR A 245 18.94 9.25 11.28
CA THR A 245 17.51 9.35 11.02
C THR A 245 17.31 10.11 9.72
N VAL A 246 16.48 9.58 8.84
CA VAL A 246 16.17 10.18 7.55
C VAL A 246 14.66 10.23 7.35
N TRP A 247 14.20 11.12 6.48
CA TRP A 247 12.79 11.17 6.09
C TRP A 247 12.59 10.40 4.78
N GLY A 248 11.55 9.57 4.75
CA GLY A 248 11.07 8.94 3.51
C GLY A 248 9.91 9.76 2.95
N ASN A 249 10.16 10.56 1.93
CA ASN A 249 9.15 11.38 1.29
C ASN A 249 8.57 10.62 0.10
N PHE A 250 7.30 10.24 0.18
CA PHE A 250 6.61 9.49 -0.86
C PHE A 250 5.51 10.33 -1.49
N ASP A 251 5.41 10.28 -2.81
CA ASP A 251 4.42 11.03 -3.57
C ASP A 251 3.14 10.20 -3.71
N VAL A 252 2.02 10.75 -3.23
CA VAL A 252 0.69 10.12 -3.31
C VAL A 252 -0.18 10.93 -4.27
N TYR A 253 -0.84 10.25 -5.21
CA TYR A 253 -1.81 10.90 -6.08
C TYR A 253 -3.06 11.33 -5.30
N GLU A 254 -3.59 12.51 -5.61
CA GLU A 254 -4.73 13.10 -4.90
C GLU A 254 -5.95 12.17 -4.85
N ASN A 255 -6.25 11.47 -5.94
CA ASN A 255 -7.34 10.50 -6.02
C ASN A 255 -7.12 9.23 -5.16
N GLN A 256 -5.93 9.02 -4.62
CA GLN A 256 -5.58 7.88 -3.77
C GLN A 256 -5.45 8.27 -2.29
N ILE A 257 -5.57 9.56 -1.93
CA ILE A 257 -5.33 10.04 -0.57
C ILE A 257 -6.26 9.39 0.46
N ASP A 258 -7.51 9.11 0.08
CA ASP A 258 -8.52 8.46 0.93
C ASP A 258 -8.16 7.02 1.33
N LEU A 259 -7.23 6.41 0.60
CA LEU A 259 -6.72 5.06 0.88
C LEU A 259 -5.68 5.06 1.99
N PHE A 260 -5.12 6.22 2.37
CA PHE A 260 -4.06 6.33 3.38
C PHE A 260 -4.61 6.68 4.76
N LYS A 261 -4.31 5.83 5.75
CA LYS A 261 -4.79 5.96 7.13
C LYS A 261 -3.66 5.69 8.12
N LYS A 262 -3.71 6.35 9.27
CA LYS A 262 -2.75 6.11 10.36
C LYS A 262 -2.85 4.66 10.83
N GLY A 263 -1.70 4.01 11.04
CA GLY A 263 -1.60 2.62 11.47
C GLY A 263 -1.46 1.60 10.35
N GLN A 264 -1.40 2.04 9.08
CA GLN A 264 -1.05 1.16 7.97
C GLN A 264 0.42 0.72 8.06
N GLU A 265 0.67 -0.54 7.75
CA GLU A 265 2.02 -1.06 7.60
C GLU A 265 2.62 -0.55 6.30
N VAL A 266 3.89 -0.14 6.37
CA VAL A 266 4.64 0.38 5.22
C VAL A 266 5.91 -0.44 5.08
N MET A 267 6.10 -1.04 3.90
CA MET A 267 7.35 -1.69 3.52
C MET A 267 8.14 -0.72 2.64
N ILE A 268 9.33 -0.34 3.10
CA ILE A 268 10.23 0.54 2.36
C ILE A 268 11.35 -0.31 1.76
N THR A 269 11.49 -0.24 0.44
CA THR A 269 12.62 -0.83 -0.28
C THR A 269 13.40 0.30 -0.93
N THR A 270 14.71 0.34 -0.68
CA THR A 270 15.62 1.31 -1.29
C THR A 270 16.67 0.59 -2.13
N ASN A 271 17.10 1.23 -3.21
CA ASN A 271 18.23 0.80 -4.03
C ASN A 271 19.53 1.56 -3.70
N ALA A 272 19.48 2.47 -2.73
CA ALA A 272 20.64 3.23 -2.24
C ALA A 272 21.63 2.35 -1.48
#